data_AF-J9GQ57-F1
#
_entry.id   AF-J9GQ57-F1
#
_cell.length_a   1.000
_cell.length_b   1.000
_cell.length_c   1.000
_cell.angle_alpha   90.00
_cell.angle_beta   90.00
_cell.angle_gamma   90.00
#
_symmetry.space_group_name_H-M   'P 1'
#
loop_
_entity.id
_entity.type
_entity.pdbx_description
1 polymer ?
#
loop_
_entity_poly.entity_id
_entity_poly.type
_entity_poly.pdbx_seq_one_letter_code
_entity_poly.pdbx_strand_id
1 'polypeptide(L)' 'MQTDITLTIKDRTLIIDTKYYGQNTQTNFDKQTILSGNLYQIHTYVMNAEQHHSVKGKVDGMLLYAQTQSNVQPYLHFQN' A
#
# COMPACT_ATOMS: atom_id res chain seq x y z
N MET A 1 -5.13 12.96 8.46
CA MET A 1 -5.25 11.51 8.16
C MET A 1 -4.11 10.80 8.87
N GLN A 2 -4.31 9.58 9.38
CA GLN A 2 -3.28 8.84 10.11
C GLN A 2 -2.87 7.61 9.30
N THR A 3 -1.56 7.47 9.07
CA THR A 3 -0.95 6.32 8.40
C THR A 3 -0.54 5.29 9.45
N ASP A 4 -0.45 4.01 9.07
CA ASP A 4 0.02 2.96 9.99
C ASP A 4 1.51 3.13 10.28
N ILE A 5 2.32 3.26 9.24
CA ILE A 5 3.77 3.44 9.34
C ILE A 5 4.22 4.48 8.32
N THR A 6 5.14 5.36 8.74
CA THR A 6 5.79 6.33 7.85
C THR A 6 7.27 6.37 8.15
N LEU A 7 8.08 6.15 7.12
CA LEU A 7 9.54 6.19 7.20
C LEU A 7 10.03 7.35 6.34
N THR A 8 10.90 8.20 6.87
CA THR A 8 11.49 9.31 6.12
C THR A 8 13.01 9.25 6.19
N ILE A 9 13.64 9.33 5.03
CA ILE A 9 15.09 9.46 4.89
C ILE A 9 15.41 10.55 3.89
N LYS A 10 16.12 11.59 4.33
CA LYS A 10 16.45 12.78 3.52
C LYS A 10 15.19 13.38 2.87
N ASP A 11 15.10 13.30 1.54
CA ASP A 11 14.07 13.81 0.65
C ASP A 11 13.20 12.68 0.08
N ARG A 12 13.06 11.58 0.83
CA ARG A 12 12.22 10.45 0.45
C ARG A 12 11.41 9.96 1.65
N THR A 13 10.12 9.74 1.42
CA THR A 13 9.19 9.19 2.40
C THR A 13 8.54 7.93 1.85
N LEU A 14 8.45 6.90 2.68
CA LEU A 14 7.69 5.69 2.41
C LEU A 14 6.51 5.62 3.39
N ILE A 15 5.30 5.61 2.86
CA ILE A 15 4.08 5.33 3.61
C ILE A 15 3.77 3.85 3.44
N ILE A 16 3.58 3.14 4.55
CA ILE A 16 3.23 1.73 4.55
C ILE A 16 1.86 1.58 5.21
N ASP A 17 0.94 0.96 4.51
CA ASP A 17 -0.39 0.59 4.99
C ASP A 17 -0.44 -0.93 5.17
N THR A 18 -0.77 -1.38 6.38
CA THR A 18 -0.66 -2.78 6.79
C THR A 18 -2.02 -3.44 6.80
N LYS A 19 -2.09 -4.67 6.28
CA LYS A 19 -3.34 -5.40 6.08
C LYS A 19 -3.25 -6.81 6.62
N TYR A 20 -4.27 -7.18 7.40
CA TYR A 20 -4.46 -8.53 7.93
C TYR A 20 -5.85 -9.03 7.56
N TYR A 21 -5.90 -9.97 6.62
CA TYR A 21 -7.14 -10.62 6.19
C TYR A 21 -6.97 -12.13 6.20
N GLY A 22 -8.07 -12.86 6.42
CA GLY A 22 -8.06 -14.32 6.27
C GLY A 22 -7.65 -14.75 4.86
N GLN A 23 -8.08 -13.99 3.83
CA GLN A 23 -7.66 -14.13 2.44
C GLN A 23 -7.15 -12.78 1.93
N ASN A 24 -5.92 -12.75 1.45
CA ASN A 24 -5.24 -11.50 1.04
C ASN A 24 -5.56 -11.07 -0.40
N THR A 25 -6.26 -11.91 -1.17
CA THR A 25 -6.71 -11.64 -2.55
C THR A 25 -8.20 -11.93 -2.69
N GLN A 26 -8.83 -11.33 -3.69
CA GLN A 26 -10.20 -11.66 -4.11
C GLN A 26 -10.19 -12.30 -5.50
N THR A 27 -11.18 -13.14 -5.79
CA THR A 27 -11.37 -13.71 -7.14
C THR A 27 -12.35 -12.84 -7.93
N ASN A 28 -11.95 -12.37 -9.11
CA ASN A 28 -12.83 -11.71 -10.07
C ASN A 28 -12.61 -12.30 -11.47
N PHE A 29 -13.66 -12.81 -12.12
CA PHE A 29 -13.56 -13.50 -13.42
C PHE A 29 -12.41 -14.53 -13.46
N ASP A 30 -12.36 -15.40 -12.45
CA ASP A 30 -11.31 -16.43 -12.27
C ASP A 30 -9.87 -15.91 -12.09
N LYS A 31 -9.69 -14.59 -11.91
CA LYS A 31 -8.40 -13.96 -11.64
C LYS A 31 -8.30 -13.53 -10.18
N GLN A 32 -7.17 -13.84 -9.55
CA GLN A 32 -6.84 -13.34 -8.22
C GLN A 32 -6.39 -11.87 -8.34
N THR A 33 -7.11 -10.96 -7.68
CA THR A 33 -6.79 -9.54 -7.66
C THR A 33 -6.62 -9.03 -6.24
N ILE A 34 -5.88 -7.95 -6.09
CA ILE A 34 -5.81 -7.22 -4.83
C ILE A 34 -7.13 -6.50 -4.58
N LEU A 35 -7.46 -6.34 -3.30
CA LEU A 35 -8.59 -5.53 -2.86
C LEU A 35 -8.34 -4.07 -3.29
N SER A 36 -9.10 -3.59 -4.27
CA SER A 36 -8.92 -2.25 -4.86
C SER A 36 -9.04 -1.12 -3.81
N GLY A 37 -9.84 -1.32 -2.75
CA GLY A 37 -9.94 -0.38 -1.63
C GLY A 37 -8.59 -0.06 -0.99
N ASN A 38 -7.69 -1.04 -0.88
CA ASN A 38 -6.36 -0.82 -0.29
C ASN A 38 -5.47 0.00 -1.22
N LEU A 39 -5.57 -0.22 -2.54
CA LEU A 39 -4.86 0.57 -3.54
C LEU A 39 -5.33 2.03 -3.53
N TYR A 40 -6.63 2.26 -3.44
CA TYR A 40 -7.17 3.62 -3.34
C TYR A 40 -6.74 4.33 -2.05
N GLN A 41 -6.69 3.59 -0.94
CA GLN A 41 -6.24 4.13 0.34
C GLN A 41 -4.77 4.56 0.28
N ILE A 42 -3.85 3.67 -0.15
CA ILE A 42 -2.44 4.03 -0.23
C ILE A 42 -2.19 5.14 -1.27
N HIS A 43 -2.90 5.14 -2.38
CA HIS A 43 -2.82 6.22 -3.37
C HIS A 43 -3.25 7.56 -2.77
N THR A 44 -4.34 7.59 -2.03
CA THR A 44 -4.83 8.79 -1.33
C THR A 44 -3.80 9.29 -0.32
N TYR A 45 -3.09 8.39 0.36
CA TYR A 45 -2.06 8.75 1.34
C TYR A 45 -0.87 9.44 0.68
N VAL A 46 -0.37 8.86 -0.42
CA VAL A 46 0.72 9.42 -1.22
C VAL A 46 0.34 10.81 -1.75
N MET A 47 -0.80 10.92 -2.45
CA MET A 47 -1.23 12.18 -3.07
C MET A 47 -1.41 13.30 -2.05
N ASN A 48 -2.02 13.01 -0.89
CA ASN A 48 -2.20 14.02 0.14
C ASN A 48 -0.88 14.44 0.77
N ALA A 49 0.04 13.50 1.01
CA ALA A 49 1.36 13.80 1.60
C ALA A 49 2.21 14.68 0.67
N GLU A 50 2.17 14.41 -0.64
CA GLU A 50 2.83 15.22 -1.67
C GLU A 50 2.20 16.62 -1.77
N GLN A 51 0.87 16.70 -1.88
CA GLN A 51 0.17 17.96 -2.11
C GLN A 51 0.21 18.92 -0.91
N HIS A 52 0.19 18.40 0.32
CA HIS A 52 0.21 19.23 1.52
C HIS A 52 1.63 19.49 2.03
N HIS A 53 2.68 19.03 1.33
CA HIS A 53 4.07 19.08 1.76
C HIS A 53 4.28 18.64 3.22
N SER A 54 3.42 17.72 3.69
CA SER A 54 3.49 17.21 5.07
C SER A 54 4.79 16.44 5.30
N VAL A 55 5.43 16.02 4.21
CA VAL A 55 6.75 15.38 4.16
C VAL A 55 7.58 16.03 3.06
N LYS A 56 8.91 16.01 3.20
CA LYS A 56 9.83 16.57 2.21
C LYS A 56 10.19 15.53 1.15
N GLY A 57 10.15 15.96 -0.11
CA GLY A 57 10.65 15.21 -1.26
C GLY A 57 9.67 14.15 -1.78
N LYS A 58 10.19 13.08 -2.39
CA LYS A 58 9.38 12.05 -3.07
C LYS A 58 8.63 11.18 -2.07
N VAL A 59 7.39 10.82 -2.38
CA VAL A 59 6.58 9.94 -1.54
C VAL A 59 6.25 8.64 -2.27
N ASP A 60 6.63 7.52 -1.68
CA ASP A 60 6.29 6.18 -2.15
C ASP A 60 5.22 5.56 -1.25
N GLY A 61 4.39 4.69 -1.83
CA GLY A 61 3.39 3.90 -1.12
C GLY A 61 3.70 2.41 -1.14
N MET A 62 3.46 1.72 -0.02
CA MET A 62 3.59 0.27 0.09
C MET A 62 2.38 -0.33 0.82
N LEU A 63 1.91 -1.47 0.32
CA LEU A 63 0.97 -2.32 1.03
C LEU A 63 1.74 -3.50 1.64
N LEU A 64 1.58 -3.71 2.95
CA LEU A 64 2.20 -4.82 3.66
C LEU A 64 1.12 -5.78 4.15
N TYR A 65 1.05 -6.96 3.54
CA TYR A 65 0.11 -8.01 3.91
C TYR A 65 0.79 -9.03 4.82
N ALA A 66 0.17 -9.32 5.95
CA ALA A 66 0.58 -10.46 6.75
C ALA A 66 0.29 -11.76 5.99
N GLN A 67 1.31 -12.61 5.85
CA GLN A 67 1.12 -13.92 5.25
C GLN A 67 0.25 -14.79 6.16
N THR A 68 -0.82 -15.36 5.61
CA THR A 68 -1.71 -16.30 6.29
C THR A 68 -1.57 -17.69 5.67
N GLN A 69 -2.47 -18.62 6.03
CA GLN A 69 -2.52 -19.96 5.43
C GLN A 69 -3.01 -19.96 3.96
N SER A 70 -3.32 -18.80 3.38
CA SER A 70 -3.69 -18.73 1.97
C SER A 70 -2.51 -19.07 1.06
N ASN A 71 -2.74 -19.97 0.12
CA ASN A 71 -1.76 -20.40 -0.89
C ASN A 71 -1.43 -19.30 -1.91
N VAL A 72 -2.25 -18.25 -1.98
CA VAL A 72 -2.07 -17.13 -2.90
C VAL A 72 -1.83 -15.87 -2.09
N GLN A 73 -0.71 -15.21 -2.39
CA GLN A 73 -0.33 -13.96 -1.76
C GLN A 73 -0.23 -12.86 -2.83
N PRO A 74 -0.60 -11.61 -2.50
CA PRO A 74 -0.47 -10.50 -3.42
C PRO A 74 1.02 -10.17 -3.62
N TYR A 75 1.59 -10.65 -4.72
CA TYR A 75 2.90 -10.23 -5.19
C TYR A 75 2.72 -9.09 -6.19
N LEU A 76 3.07 -7.86 -5.77
CA LEU A 76 3.17 -6.72 -6.67
C LEU A 76 4.62 -6.31 -6.84
N HIS A 77 5.08 -6.32 -8.10
CA HIS A 77 6.19 -5.48 -8.51
C HIS A 77 5.61 -4.28 -9.24
N PHE A 78 5.66 -3.10 -8.60
CA PHE A 78 5.47 -1.84 -9.31
C PHE A 78 6.77 -1.52 -10.04
N GLN A 79 6.71 -1.47 -11.38
CA GLN A 79 7.75 -0.86 -12.21
C GLN A 79 7.35 0.59 -12.47
N ASN A 80 8.28 1.50 -12.19
CA ASN A 80 8.15 2.93 -12.49
C ASN A 80 8.43 3.19 -13.97
#